data_AF-A0AAV0Y9X1-F1
#
_entry.id   AF-A0AAV0Y9X1-F1
#
_cell.length_a   1.000
_cell.length_b   1.000
_cell.length_c   1.000
_cell.angle_alpha   90.00
_cell.angle_beta   90.00
_cell.angle_gamma   90.00
#
_symmetry.space_group_name_H-M   'P 1'
#
loop_
_entity.id
_entity.type
_entity.pdbx_description
1 polymer ?
#
loop_
_entity_poly.entity_id
_entity_poly.type
_entity_poly.pdbx_seq_one_letter_code
_entity_poly.pdbx_strand_id
1 'polypeptide(L)'
;MATPDSYRSICEKFNVGRATALKCVRRVVNALEILAPAFIAWPNEERSMVIRNGFFATSNFPNVIGAIDGTHINIPAPHDHPESYVNRKGHHSIQLQAVCDHQCKVITVMLETLDQFMTNECFAYLI
;
A
#
# COMPACT_ATOMS: atom_id res chain seq x y z
N MET A 1 15.66 3.15 -0.03
CA MET A 1 14.68 2.21 -0.62
C MET A 1 14.58 0.99 0.28
N ALA A 2 13.37 0.50 0.56
CA ALA A 2 13.22 -0.75 1.29
C ALA A 2 13.52 -1.92 0.33
N THR A 3 14.67 -2.58 0.52
CA THR A 3 15.04 -3.75 -0.29
C THR A 3 14.54 -5.00 0.43
N PRO A 4 13.72 -5.85 -0.21
CA PRO A 4 13.28 -7.10 0.40
C PRO A 4 14.49 -8.00 0.67
N ASP A 5 14.52 -8.62 1.85
CA ASP A 5 15.57 -9.56 2.25
C ASP A 5 14.95 -10.92 2.61
N SER A 6 15.69 -11.99 2.34
CA SER A 6 15.23 -13.33 2.67
C SER A 6 15.35 -13.61 4.16
N TYR A 7 14.44 -14.41 4.71
CA TYR A 7 14.57 -14.87 6.10
C TYR A 7 15.90 -15.58 6.37
N ARG A 8 16.48 -16.25 5.36
CA ARG A 8 17.79 -16.89 5.48
C ARG A 8 18.89 -15.86 5.79
N SER A 9 18.99 -14.82 4.97
CA SER A 9 19.95 -13.72 5.15
C SER A 9 19.73 -12.99 6.47
N ILE A 10 18.48 -12.76 6.88
CA ILE A 10 18.16 -12.17 8.20
C ILE A 10 18.65 -13.07 9.33
N CYS A 11 18.41 -14.38 9.26
CA CYS A 11 18.86 -15.32 10.29
C CYS A 11 20.39 -15.35 10.40
N GLU A 12 21.10 -15.36 9.27
CA GLU A 12 22.56 -15.31 9.21
C GLU A 12 23.12 -14.00 9.79
N LYS A 13 22.53 -12.85 9.43
CA LYS A 13 22.97 -11.52 9.91
C LYS A 13 22.81 -11.32 11.41
N PHE A 14 21.70 -11.77 11.97
CA PHE A 14 21.36 -11.54 13.38
C PHE A 14 21.62 -12.76 14.28
N ASN A 15 22.13 -13.85 13.71
CA ASN A 15 22.37 -15.12 14.41
C ASN A 15 21.14 -15.63 15.19
N VAL A 16 19.97 -15.61 14.54
CA VAL A 16 18.70 -16.06 15.12
C VAL A 16 18.09 -17.19 14.30
N GLY A 17 17.36 -18.09 14.95
CA GLY A 17 16.61 -19.12 14.26
C GLY A 17 15.43 -18.54 13.45
N ARG A 18 15.06 -19.22 12.36
CA ARG A 18 13.96 -18.80 11.45
C ARG A 18 12.64 -18.55 12.19
N ALA A 19 12.31 -19.41 13.16
CA ALA A 19 11.10 -19.25 13.97
C ALA A 19 11.13 -17.96 14.80
N THR A 20 12.29 -17.59 15.36
CA THR A 20 12.48 -16.35 16.11
C THR A 20 12.36 -15.13 15.20
N ALA A 21 13.03 -15.13 14.04
CA ALA A 21 12.92 -14.05 13.06
C ALA A 21 11.46 -13.82 12.62
N LEU A 22 10.72 -14.90 12.31
CA LEU A 22 9.31 -14.82 11.94
C LEU A 22 8.43 -14.27 13.07
N LYS A 23 8.66 -14.69 14.32
CA LYS A 23 7.95 -14.16 15.49
C LYS A 23 8.21 -12.66 15.67
N CYS A 24 9.45 -12.22 15.49
CA CYS A 24 9.81 -10.80 15.56
C CYS A 24 9.09 -9.98 14.48
N VAL A 25 9.11 -10.43 13.22
CA VAL A 25 8.41 -9.76 12.12
C VAL A 25 6.92 -9.66 12.42
N ARG A 26 6.26 -10.76 12.79
CA ARG A 26 4.83 -10.78 13.11
C ARG A 26 4.47 -9.84 14.27
N ARG A 27 5.32 -9.76 15.30
CA ARG A 27 5.11 -8.86 16.43
C ARG A 27 5.14 -7.39 16.00
N VAL A 28 6.10 -7.03 15.15
CA VAL A 28 6.22 -5.65 14.65
C VAL A 28 5.06 -5.31 13.71
N VAL A 29 4.73 -6.21 12.78
CA VAL A 29 3.59 -6.02 11.85
C VAL A 29 2.28 -5.81 12.62
N ASN A 30 2.00 -6.64 13.63
CA ASN A 30 0.81 -6.48 14.46
C ASN A 30 0.80 -5.14 15.22
N ALA A 31 1.93 -4.74 15.80
CA ALA A 31 2.03 -3.44 16.45
C ALA A 31 1.78 -2.28 15.47
N LEU A 32 2.28 -2.38 14.24
CA LEU A 32 2.03 -1.38 13.19
C LEU A 32 0.57 -1.38 12.74
N GLU A 33 -0.06 -2.55 12.61
CA GLU A 33 -1.48 -2.68 12.26
C GLU A 33 -2.37 -1.99 13.31
N ILE A 34 -2.09 -2.19 14.60
CA ILE A 34 -2.81 -1.52 15.70
C ILE A 34 -2.62 0.00 15.66
N LEU A 35 -1.41 0.47 15.32
CA LEU A 35 -1.09 1.89 15.28
C LEU A 35 -1.54 2.58 13.98
N ALA A 36 -1.72 1.83 12.89
CA ALA A 36 -1.98 2.37 11.57
C ALA A 36 -3.15 3.36 11.52
N PRO A 37 -4.33 3.10 12.16
CA PRO A 37 -5.46 4.03 12.13
C PRO A 37 -5.18 5.40 12.78
N ALA A 38 -4.16 5.50 13.64
CA ALA A 38 -3.76 6.77 14.25
C ALA A 38 -3.00 7.69 13.28
N PHE A 39 -2.43 7.14 12.20
CA PHE A 39 -1.61 7.87 11.24
C PHE A 39 -2.21 7.88 9.82
N ILE A 40 -2.85 6.79 9.44
CA ILE A 40 -3.44 6.56 8.12
C ILE A 40 -4.95 6.69 8.28
N ALA A 41 -5.46 7.85 7.86
CA ALA A 41 -6.88 8.16 7.90
C ALA A 41 -7.24 9.08 6.73
N TRP A 42 -8.42 8.84 6.17
CA TRP A 42 -9.00 9.70 5.14
C TRP A 42 -9.13 11.14 5.66
N PRO A 43 -8.80 12.17 4.85
CA PRO A 43 -8.81 13.53 5.34
C PRO A 43 -10.26 13.98 5.53
N ASN A 44 -10.51 14.66 6.64
CA ASN A 44 -11.74 15.42 6.81
C ASN A 44 -11.70 16.67 5.90
N GLU A 45 -12.76 17.47 5.93
CA GLU A 45 -12.87 18.65 5.07
C GLU A 45 -11.73 19.65 5.26
N GLU A 46 -11.39 19.98 6.51
CA GLU A 46 -10.30 20.90 6.84
C GLU A 46 -8.95 20.40 6.32
N ARG A 47 -8.61 19.13 6.60
CA ARG A 47 -7.37 18.51 6.10
C ARG A 47 -7.37 18.43 4.58
N SER A 48 -8.51 18.21 3.95
CA SER A 48 -8.64 18.19 2.49
C SER A 48 -8.33 19.56 1.88
N MET A 49 -8.77 20.66 2.50
CA MET A 49 -8.41 22.01 2.04
C MET A 49 -6.90 22.27 2.13
N VAL A 50 -6.27 21.83 3.22
CA VAL A 50 -4.80 21.92 3.38
C VAL A 50 -4.10 21.14 2.26
N ILE A 51 -4.55 19.92 1.97
CA ILE A 51 -3.96 19.07 0.94
C ILE A 51 -4.10 19.70 -0.45
N ARG A 52 -5.29 20.22 -0.79
CA ARG A 52 -5.54 20.93 -2.06
C ARG A 52 -4.60 22.11 -2.26
N ASN A 53 -4.49 22.96 -1.24
CA ASN A 53 -3.62 24.13 -1.29
C ASN A 53 -2.15 23.71 -1.40
N GLY A 54 -1.75 22.64 -0.71
CA GLY A 54 -0.42 22.08 -0.77
C GLY A 54 -0.02 21.57 -2.15
N PHE A 55 -0.89 20.79 -2.81
CA PHE A 55 -0.66 20.35 -4.19
C PHE A 55 -0.67 21.51 -5.17
N PHE A 56 -1.60 22.46 -5.03
CA PHE A 56 -1.61 23.64 -5.88
C PHE A 56 -0.30 24.44 -5.77
N ALA A 57 0.25 24.59 -4.57
CA ALA A 57 1.51 25.29 -4.35
C ALA A 57 2.74 24.55 -4.92
N THR A 58 2.76 23.22 -4.92
CA THR A 58 3.94 22.42 -5.35
C THR A 58 3.89 22.00 -6.81
N SER A 59 2.71 21.71 -7.36
CA SER A 59 2.53 21.17 -8.71
C SER A 59 1.61 22.01 -9.61
N ASN A 60 1.03 23.09 -9.09
CA ASN A 60 0.07 23.94 -9.80
C ASN A 60 -1.17 23.17 -10.32
N PHE A 61 -1.50 22.05 -9.67
CA PHE A 61 -2.68 21.24 -9.97
C PHE A 61 -3.79 21.56 -8.96
N PRO A 62 -4.92 22.14 -9.39
CA PRO A 62 -6.00 22.53 -8.48
C PRO A 62 -6.82 21.32 -8.02
N ASN A 63 -7.45 21.44 -6.85
CA ASN A 63 -8.44 20.49 -6.30
C ASN A 63 -7.95 19.05 -5.98
N VAL A 64 -6.64 18.77 -6.01
CA VAL A 64 -6.09 17.46 -5.62
C VAL A 64 -6.22 17.20 -4.12
N ILE A 65 -6.80 16.07 -3.73
CA ILE A 65 -6.86 15.63 -2.32
C ILE A 65 -5.98 14.41 -2.01
N GLY A 66 -5.29 13.89 -3.00
CA GLY A 66 -4.30 12.82 -2.86
C GLY A 66 -3.67 12.45 -4.20
N ALA A 67 -2.46 11.90 -4.15
CA ALA A 67 -1.80 11.26 -5.27
C ALA A 67 -1.83 9.75 -5.07
N ILE A 68 -2.31 9.01 -6.08
CA ILE A 68 -2.47 7.55 -6.03
C ILE A 68 -1.31 6.90 -6.77
N ASP A 69 -0.69 5.89 -6.16
CA ASP A 69 0.24 4.98 -6.84
C ASP A 69 0.00 3.54 -6.40
N GLY A 70 0.39 2.58 -7.24
CA GLY A 70 0.17 1.17 -7.00
C GLY A 70 1.38 0.30 -7.33
N THR A 71 1.51 -0.80 -6.60
CA THR A 71 2.55 -1.81 -6.83
C THR A 71 1.96 -3.21 -6.76
N HIS A 72 2.54 -4.14 -7.52
CA HIS A 72 2.10 -5.53 -7.52
C HIS A 72 2.95 -6.34 -6.54
N ILE A 73 2.28 -6.96 -5.57
CA ILE A 73 2.87 -7.91 -4.64
C ILE A 73 2.71 -9.30 -5.24
N ASN A 74 3.80 -9.91 -5.67
CA ASN A 74 3.77 -11.27 -6.22
C ASN A 74 3.28 -12.26 -5.16
N ILE A 75 2.35 -13.12 -5.55
CA ILE A 75 1.85 -14.20 -4.70
C ILE A 75 1.98 -15.54 -5.43
N PRO A 76 2.07 -16.67 -4.70
CA PRO A 76 1.77 -17.97 -5.29
C PRO A 76 0.36 -17.96 -5.88
N ALA A 77 0.13 -18.77 -6.92
CA ALA A 77 -1.21 -18.93 -7.47
C ALA A 77 -2.18 -19.37 -6.36
N PRO A 78 -3.25 -18.60 -6.09
CA PRO A 78 -4.23 -19.00 -5.09
C PRO A 78 -5.03 -20.22 -5.58
N HIS A 79 -5.60 -20.96 -4.64
CA HIS A 79 -6.43 -22.12 -4.96
C HIS A 79 -7.81 -21.70 -5.49
N ASP A 80 -8.36 -20.64 -4.93
CA ASP A 80 -9.66 -20.08 -5.31
C ASP A 80 -9.47 -18.93 -6.31
N HIS A 81 -10.11 -19.04 -7.47
CA HIS A 81 -10.09 -18.03 -8.54
C HIS A 81 -8.69 -17.50 -8.91
N PRO A 82 -7.72 -18.38 -9.27
CA PRO A 82 -6.36 -17.97 -9.63
C PRO A 82 -6.31 -16.91 -10.74
N GLU A 83 -7.25 -16.97 -11.68
CA GLU A 83 -7.42 -16.03 -12.78
C GLU A 83 -7.55 -14.57 -12.32
N SER A 84 -8.24 -14.32 -11.20
CA SER A 84 -8.47 -12.98 -10.66
C SER A 84 -7.21 -12.28 -10.14
N TYR A 85 -6.12 -13.03 -9.99
CA TYR A 85 -4.83 -12.55 -9.49
C TYR A 85 -3.78 -12.46 -10.59
N VAL A 86 -4.11 -12.78 -11.84
CA VAL A 86 -3.15 -12.70 -12.96
C VAL A 86 -3.02 -11.25 -13.41
N ASN A 87 -1.85 -10.66 -13.21
CA ASN A 87 -1.57 -9.31 -13.68
C ASN A 87 -1.36 -9.25 -15.21
N ARG A 88 -1.24 -8.04 -15.74
CA ARG A 88 -0.98 -7.79 -17.17
C ARG A 88 0.27 -8.51 -17.71
N LYS A 89 1.23 -8.87 -16.85
CA LYS A 89 2.46 -9.59 -17.23
C LYS A 89 2.29 -11.12 -17.16
N GLY A 90 1.10 -11.62 -16.86
CA GLY A 90 0.81 -13.05 -16.76
C GLY A 90 1.27 -13.69 -15.45
N HIS A 91 1.58 -12.89 -14.42
CA HIS A 91 2.01 -13.40 -13.12
C HIS A 91 0.93 -13.21 -12.05
N HIS A 92 0.86 -14.12 -11.09
CA HIS A 92 -0.04 -14.00 -9.95
C HIS A 92 0.48 -12.93 -8.97
N SER A 93 -0.34 -11.92 -8.69
CA SER A 93 -0.02 -10.82 -7.79
C SER A 93 -1.27 -10.14 -7.25
N ILE A 94 -1.16 -9.53 -6.08
CA ILE A 94 -2.18 -8.61 -5.52
C ILE A 94 -1.73 -7.18 -5.79
N GLN A 95 -2.65 -6.31 -6.20
CA GLN A 95 -2.36 -4.90 -6.36
C GLN A 95 -2.48 -4.19 -5.01
N LEU A 96 -1.39 -3.60 -4.55
CA LEU A 96 -1.37 -2.67 -3.43
C LEU A 96 -1.47 -1.27 -3.99
N GLN A 97 -2.43 -0.48 -3.53
CA GLN A 97 -2.55 0.93 -3.85
C GLN A 97 -2.40 1.77 -2.60
N ALA A 98 -1.72 2.90 -2.70
CA ALA A 98 -1.61 3.87 -1.63
C ALA A 98 -1.93 5.26 -2.17
N VAL A 99 -2.60 6.05 -1.33
CA VAL A 99 -2.87 7.46 -1.60
C VAL A 99 -2.05 8.29 -0.64
N CYS A 100 -1.34 9.29 -1.15
CA CYS A 100 -0.48 10.17 -0.37
C CYS A 100 -0.91 11.63 -0.49
N ASP A 101 -0.69 12.42 0.57
CA ASP A 101 -0.86 13.87 0.52
C ASP A 101 0.33 14.58 -0.14
N HIS A 102 0.24 15.90 -0.26
CA HIS A 102 1.27 16.77 -0.83
C HIS A 102 2.62 16.75 -0.05
N GLN A 103 2.66 16.17 1.16
CA GLN A 103 3.87 15.98 1.96
C GLN A 103 4.37 14.53 1.90
N CYS A 104 3.86 13.73 0.96
CA CYS A 104 4.15 12.30 0.83
C CYS A 104 3.75 11.46 2.04
N LYS A 105 2.78 11.91 2.86
CA LYS A 105 2.22 11.09 3.95
C LYS A 105 1.09 10.23 3.42
N VAL A 106 1.09 8.97 3.80
CA VAL A 106 0.05 8.00 3.42
C VAL A 106 -1.27 8.37 4.09
N ILE A 107 -2.31 8.51 3.28
CA ILE A 107 -3.68 8.82 3.67
C ILE A 107 -4.50 7.53 3.78
N THR A 108 -4.36 6.64 2.79
CA THR A 108 -5.04 5.35 2.77
C THR A 108 -4.24 4.32 1.99
N VAL A 109 -4.47 3.05 2.29
CA VAL A 109 -3.85 1.89 1.64
C VAL A 109 -4.94 0.86 1.36
N MET A 110 -4.95 0.32 0.13
CA MET A 110 -5.94 -0.66 -0.32
C MET A 110 -5.23 -1.83 -1.00
N LEU A 111 -5.80 -3.03 -0.82
CA LEU A 111 -5.38 -4.25 -1.48
C LEU A 111 -6.54 -4.72 -2.37
N GLU A 112 -6.29 -4.87 -3.66
CA GLU A 112 -7.31 -5.23 -4.64
C GLU A 112 -6.84 -6.37 -5.53
N THR A 113 -7.80 -7.21 -5.97
CA THR A 113 -7.61 -8.11 -7.12
C THR A 113 -7.82 -7.33 -8.42
N LEU A 114 -7.25 -7.80 -9.54
CA LEU A 114 -7.42 -7.09 -10.81
C LEU A 114 -8.88 -7.00 -11.25
N ASP A 115 -9.69 -8.02 -10.94
CA ASP A 115 -11.12 -8.01 -11.23
C ASP A 115 -11.86 -6.89 -10.47
N GLN A 116 -11.45 -6.57 -9.24
CA GLN A 116 -12.04 -5.48 -8.45
C GLN A 116 -11.62 -4.09 -8.94
N PHE A 117 -10.36 -3.94 -9.36
CA PHE A 117 -9.86 -2.68 -9.90
C PHE A 117 -10.63 -2.24 -11.15
N MET A 118 -10.97 -3.19 -12.04
CA MET A 118 -11.74 -2.90 -13.27
C MET A 118 -13.22 -2.54 -12.98
N THR A 119 -13.77 -2.97 -11.85
CA THR A 119 -15.16 -2.63 -11.43
C THR A 119 -15.28 -1.34 -10.63
N ASN A 120 -14.17 -0.81 -10.10
CA ASN A 120 -14.18 0.39 -9.28
C ASN A 120 -14.17 1.66 -10.16
N GLU A 121 -15.30 1.94 -10.82
CA GLU A 121 -15.57 3.25 -11.45
C GLU A 121 -15.46 4.44 -10.47
N CYS A 122 -15.44 4.17 -9.14
CA CYS A 122 -15.27 5.18 -8.11
C CYS A 122 -13.88 5.86 -8.07
N PHE A 123 -12.80 5.22 -8.56
CA PHE A 123 -11.47 5.85 -8.51
C PHE A 123 -11.27 6.95 -9.55
N ALA A 124 -12.04 6.94 -10.64
CA ALA A 124 -11.98 7.98 -11.67
C ALA A 124 -12.53 9.34 -11.19
N TYR A 125 -13.29 9.38 -10.10
CA TYR A 125 -13.93 10.60 -9.58
C TYR A 125 -13.11 11.36 -8.53
N LEU A 126 -11.86 10.94 -8.29
CA LEU A 126 -11.04 11.47 -7.18
C LEU A 126 -9.69 12.08 -7.62
N ILE A 127 -9.53 12.33 -8.92
CA ILE A 127 -8.44 13.13 -9.51
C ILE A 127 -9.01 14.49 -9.93
#